data_AF-A0A248VZH6-F1
#
_entry.id   AF-A0A248VZH6-F1
#
_cell.length_a   1.000
_cell.length_b   1.000
_cell.length_c   1.000
_cell.angle_alpha   90.00
_cell.angle_beta   90.00
_cell.angle_gamma   90.00
#
_symmetry.space_group_name_H-M   'P 1'
#
loop_
_entity.id
_entity.type
_entity.pdbx_description
1 polymer ?
#
loop_
_entity_poly.entity_id
_entity_poly.type
_entity_poly.pdbx_seq_one_letter_code
_entity_poly.pdbx_strand_id
1 'polypeptide(L)' 'METLGEAVYAGIAGDQLDAIMAAYVTLQEVVEANVDSPDDQANEAIDRATDEFNEAVGRILGV' A
#
# COMPACT_ATOMS: atom_id res chain seq x y z
N MET A 1 5.36 14.36 -17.02
CA MET A 1 4.33 13.57 -16.32
C MET A 1 4.97 13.10 -15.02
N GLU A 2 5.33 14.07 -14.20
CA GLU A 2 6.17 14.02 -13.01
C GLU A 2 5.60 15.19 -12.21
N THR A 3 4.94 14.94 -11.06
CA THR A 3 4.60 15.95 -10.01
C THR A 3 3.47 15.52 -9.07
N LEU A 4 2.61 14.55 -9.42
CA LEU A 4 1.59 14.10 -8.46
C LEU A 4 2.22 13.40 -7.24
N GLY A 5 3.28 12.61 -7.45
CA GLY A 5 4.04 11.97 -6.37
C GLY A 5 4.74 12.97 -5.46
N GLU A 6 5.41 13.99 -6.01
CA GLU A 6 6.15 14.99 -5.22
C GLU A 6 5.25 15.96 -4.45
N ALA A 7 4.09 16.35 -5.01
CA ALA A 7 3.16 17.26 -4.35
C ALA A 7 2.43 16.59 -3.17
N VAL A 8 2.14 15.28 -3.27
CA VAL A 8 1.58 14.50 -2.16
C VAL A 8 2.62 14.35 -1.04
N TYR A 9 3.88 14.06 -1.38
CA TYR A 9 4.96 13.97 -0.39
C TYR A 9 5.25 15.29 0.36
N ALA A 10 5.04 16.44 -0.28
CA ALA A 10 5.28 17.75 0.34
C ALA A 10 4.25 18.15 1.42
N GLY A 11 3.09 17.48 1.48
CA GLY A 11 1.99 17.79 2.40
C GLY A 11 1.72 16.74 3.49
N ILE A 12 2.41 15.61 3.46
CA ILE A 12 2.22 14.49 4.41
C ILE A 12 3.08 14.74 5.66
N ALA A 13 2.47 14.75 6.84
CA ALA A 13 3.21 14.81 8.10
C ALA A 13 4.05 13.54 8.31
N GLY A 14 5.18 13.64 9.03
CA GLY A 14 6.08 12.50 9.26
C GLY A 14 5.36 11.26 9.78
N ASP A 15 4.43 11.43 10.73
CA ASP A 15 3.64 10.33 11.29
C ASP A 15 2.70 9.66 10.26
N GLN A 16 2.18 10.42 9.30
CA GLN A 16 1.37 9.88 8.20
C GLN A 16 2.23 9.08 7.23
N LEU A 17 3.46 9.53 6.96
CA LEU A 17 4.41 8.80 6.11
C LEU A 17 4.83 7.48 6.76
N ASP A 18 5.13 7.50 8.07
CA ASP A 18 5.48 6.29 8.82
C ASP A 18 4.32 5.27 8.81
N ALA A 19 3.07 5.74 8.93
CA ALA A 19 1.89 4.88 8.84
C ALA A 19 1.70 4.27 7.44
N ILE A 20 1.95 5.05 6.37
CA ILE A 20 1.89 4.53 4.99
C ILE A 20 2.99 3.50 4.74
N MET A 21 4.20 3.76 5.22
CA MET A 21 5.32 2.81 5.13
C MET A 21 5.02 1.51 5.88
N ALA A 22 4.40 1.59 7.07
CA ALA A 22 3.97 0.39 7.81
C ALA A 22 2.93 -0.43 7.04
N ALA A 23 1.92 0.24 6.47
CA ALA A 23 0.91 -0.43 5.63
C ALA A 23 1.54 -1.08 4.38
N TYR A 24 2.52 -0.41 3.76
CA TYR A 24 3.25 -0.93 2.61
C TYR A 24 4.08 -2.17 2.95
N VAL A 25 4.74 -2.21 4.12
CA VAL A 25 5.49 -3.39 4.57
C VAL A 25 4.56 -4.60 4.72
N THR A 26 3.37 -4.42 5.29
CA THR A 26 2.37 -5.50 5.39
C THR A 26 1.93 -6.02 4.01
N LEU A 27 1.72 -5.13 3.05
CA LEU A 27 1.42 -5.54 1.67
C LEU A 27 2.58 -6.33 1.05
N GLN A 28 3.83 -5.89 1.27
CA GLN A 28 5.00 -6.60 0.76
C GLN A 28 5.11 -8.02 1.33
N GLU A 29 4.85 -8.24 2.62
CA GLU A 29 4.88 -9.58 3.21
C GLU A 29 3.88 -10.53 2.53
N VAL A 30 2.67 -10.04 2.21
CA VAL A 30 1.67 -10.83 1.47
C VAL A 30 2.12 -11.11 0.05
N VAL A 31 2.66 -10.11 -0.65
CA VAL A 31 3.17 -10.29 -2.02
C VAL A 31 4.33 -11.29 -2.04
N GLU A 32 5.32 -11.14 -1.16
CA GLU A 32 6.47 -12.05 -1.08
C GLU A 32 6.05 -13.49 -0.74
N ALA A 33 5.05 -13.67 0.13
CA ALA A 33 4.53 -15.00 0.46
C ALA A 33 3.79 -15.69 -0.70
N ASN A 34 3.26 -14.92 -1.65
CA ASN A 34 2.36 -15.42 -2.69
C ASN A 34 2.89 -15.26 -4.12
N VAL A 35 3.96 -14.49 -4.36
CA VAL A 35 4.49 -14.18 -5.71
C VAL A 35 4.97 -15.42 -6.48
N ASP A 36 5.46 -16.43 -5.76
CA ASP A 36 5.92 -17.71 -6.35
C ASP A 36 4.78 -18.74 -6.52
N SER A 37 3.57 -18.42 -6.07
CA SER A 37 2.37 -19.29 -6.19
C SER A 37 1.35 -18.63 -7.10
N PRO A 38 1.31 -18.92 -8.40
CA PRO A 38 0.44 -18.21 -9.35
C PRO A 38 -1.01 -18.72 -9.36
N ASP A 39 -1.49 -19.31 -8.26
CA ASP A 39 -2.84 -19.83 -8.17
C ASP A 39 -3.88 -18.73 -7.84
N ASP A 40 -5.15 -19.03 -8.07
CA ASP A 40 -6.24 -18.08 -7.87
C ASP A 40 -6.34 -17.60 -6.41
N GLN A 41 -5.94 -18.41 -5.44
CA GLN A 41 -5.98 -18.04 -4.02
C GLN A 41 -4.86 -17.06 -3.67
N ALA A 42 -3.66 -17.27 -4.21
CA ALA A 42 -2.55 -16.34 -4.08
C ALA A 42 -2.86 -14.98 -4.74
N ASN A 43 -3.47 -15.00 -5.93
CA ASN A 43 -3.92 -13.76 -6.58
C ASN A 43 -5.00 -13.04 -5.75
N GLU A 44 -5.99 -13.76 -5.21
CA GLU A 44 -7.02 -13.17 -4.34
C GLU A 44 -6.42 -12.58 -3.05
N ALA A 45 -5.40 -13.23 -2.48
CA ALA A 45 -4.70 -12.74 -1.29
C ALA A 45 -3.95 -11.42 -1.59
N ILE A 46 -3.26 -11.34 -2.73
CA ILE A 46 -2.56 -10.12 -3.16
C ILE A 46 -3.56 -8.99 -3.46
N ASP A 47 -4.65 -9.29 -4.15
CA ASP A 47 -5.69 -8.30 -4.48
C ASP A 47 -6.33 -7.76 -3.19
N ARG A 48 -6.69 -8.63 -2.25
CA ARG A 48 -7.25 -8.23 -0.95
C ARG A 48 -6.28 -7.35 -0.17
N ALA A 49 -5.01 -7.75 -0.07
CA ALA A 49 -4.01 -6.95 0.64
C ALA A 49 -3.78 -5.59 -0.03
N THR A 50 -3.90 -5.52 -1.36
CA THR A 50 -3.80 -4.27 -2.12
C THR A 50 -4.98 -3.35 -1.82
N ASP A 51 -6.21 -3.89 -1.76
CA ASP A 51 -7.39 -3.12 -1.36
C ASP A 51 -7.27 -2.60 0.08
N GLU A 52 -6.82 -3.44 1.02
CA GLU A 52 -6.60 -3.05 2.42
C GLU A 52 -5.53 -1.95 2.55
N PHE A 53 -4.44 -2.04 1.78
CA PHE A 53 -3.44 -0.99 1.70
C PHE A 53 -4.03 0.32 1.17
N ASN A 54 -4.79 0.28 0.08
CA ASN A 54 -5.40 1.47 -0.51
C ASN A 54 -6.41 2.13 0.44
N GLU A 55 -7.21 1.33 1.16
CA GLU A 55 -8.12 1.85 2.19
C GLU A 55 -7.35 2.51 3.34
N ALA A 56 -6.28 1.88 3.82
CA ALA A 56 -5.44 2.43 4.88
C ALA A 56 -4.79 3.75 4.45
N VAL A 57 -4.23 3.82 3.24
CA VAL A 57 -3.65 5.04 2.67
C VAL A 57 -4.72 6.12 2.51
N GLY A 58 -5.90 5.78 1.98
CA GLY A 58 -7.03 6.72 1.85
C GLY A 58 -7.42 7.32 3.19
N ARG A 59 -7.52 6.49 4.23
CA ARG A 59 -7.81 6.93 5.60
C ARG A 59 -6.71 7.83 6.19
N ILE A 60 -5.43 7.52 5.93
CA ILE A 60 -4.29 8.32 6.41
C ILE A 60 -4.26 9.69 5.72
N LEU A 61 -4.56 9.73 4.42
CA LEU A 61 -4.56 10.95 3.62
C LEU A 61 -5.88 11.74 3.71
N GLY A 62 -6.95 11.13 4.23
CA GLY A 62 -8.27 11.75 4.37
C GLY A 62 -9.03 11.89 3.04
N VAL A 63 -8.85 10.95 2.11
CA VAL A 63 -9.49 10.92 0.77
C VAL A 63 -10.48 9.77 0.62
#